data_AF-A0A7J4NTZ5-F1
#
_entry.id   AF-A0A7J4NTZ5-F1
#
_cell.length_a   1.000
_cell.length_b   1.000
_cell.length_c   1.000
_cell.angle_alpha   90.00
_cell.angle_beta   90.00
_cell.angle_gamma   90.00
#
_symmetry.space_group_name_H-M   'P 1'
#
loop_
_entity.id
_entity.type
_entity.pdbx_description
1 polymer ?
#
loop_
_entity_poly.entity_id
_entity_poly.type
_entity_poly.pdbx_seq_one_letter_code
_entity_poly.pdbx_strand_id
1 'polypeptide(L)'
;MAQLGVAFIRGLNMFGQNRITVEEMRSLLIEIEDDSLHIIDLYRADNIIFEKTGIHYAEVGLRIQAVLYHHFGKEIMVTTRSSNTLNGLMNKIYGQDYQNL
;
A
#
# COMPACT_ATOMS: atom_id res chain seq x y z
N MET A 1 6.48 -16.77 -7.85
CA MET A 1 5.64 -16.93 -6.64
C MET A 1 5.18 -15.56 -6.23
N ALA A 2 3.87 -15.39 -5.98
CA ALA A 2 3.30 -14.14 -5.51
C ALA A 2 3.86 -13.80 -4.13
N GLN A 3 4.10 -12.51 -3.87
CA GLN A 3 4.64 -12.02 -2.61
C GLN A 3 3.74 -10.90 -2.07
N LEU A 4 3.35 -11.03 -0.81
CA LEU A 4 2.51 -10.04 -0.13
C LEU A 4 3.33 -8.82 0.31
N GLY A 5 2.72 -7.65 0.25
CA GLY A 5 3.26 -6.41 0.76
C GLY A 5 2.17 -5.43 1.21
N VAL A 6 2.63 -4.38 1.89
CA VAL A 6 1.78 -3.24 2.25
C VAL A 6 2.43 -1.96 1.74
N ALA A 7 1.64 -1.10 1.12
CA ALA A 7 2.02 0.27 0.78
C ALA A 7 1.35 1.23 1.76
N PHE A 8 2.16 2.15 2.29
CA PHE A 8 1.75 3.21 3.21
C PHE A 8 1.79 4.53 2.46
N ILE A 9 0.67 5.26 2.45
CA ILE A 9 0.52 6.54 1.77
C ILE A 9 0.56 7.66 2.81
N ARG A 10 1.41 8.66 2.60
CA ARG A 10 1.52 9.79 3.54
C ARG A 10 0.55 10.92 3.19
N GLY A 11 -0.14 11.45 4.20
CA GLY A 11 -0.79 12.76 4.11
C GLY A 11 -2.18 12.76 3.44
N LEU A 12 -2.84 11.60 3.35
CA LEU A 12 -4.24 11.51 2.93
C LEU A 12 -5.18 11.86 4.08
N ASN A 13 -6.30 12.53 3.77
CA ASN A 13 -7.35 12.89 4.72
C ASN A 13 -6.87 13.66 5.98
N MET A 14 -5.67 14.24 5.97
CA MET A 14 -5.12 14.99 7.08
C MET A 14 -5.55 16.46 6.98
N PHE A 15 -6.07 17.02 8.08
CA PHE A 15 -6.46 18.43 8.19
C PHE A 15 -7.39 18.92 7.07
N GLY A 16 -8.23 18.03 6.53
CA GLY A 16 -9.16 18.34 5.45
C GLY A 16 -8.52 18.46 4.06
N GLN A 17 -7.24 18.14 3.90
CA GLN A 17 -6.56 18.08 2.62
C GLN A 17 -6.50 16.64 2.07
N ASN A 18 -6.31 16.51 0.75
CA ASN A 18 -6.19 15.22 0.04
C ASN A 18 -7.32 14.26 0.42
N ARG A 19 -8.54 14.78 0.35
CA ARG A 19 -9.74 14.02 0.72
C ARG A 19 -9.98 12.93 -0.30
N ILE A 20 -10.08 11.70 0.19
CA ILE A 20 -10.39 10.54 -0.63
C ILE A 20 -11.05 9.46 0.22
N THR A 21 -12.13 8.86 -0.28
CA THR A 21 -12.79 7.72 0.35
C THR A 21 -12.05 6.41 0.04
N VAL A 22 -12.42 5.33 0.73
CA VAL A 22 -11.85 4.01 0.43
C VAL A 22 -12.30 3.53 -0.94
N GLU A 23 -13.53 3.84 -1.33
CA GLU A 23 -14.14 3.49 -2.61
C GLU A 23 -13.46 4.23 -3.77
N GLU A 24 -13.19 5.53 -3.61
CA GLU A 24 -12.44 6.32 -4.58
C GLU A 24 -11.01 5.78 -4.72
N MET A 25 -10.33 5.52 -3.60
CA MET A 25 -8.99 4.93 -3.64
C MET A 25 -8.98 3.57 -4.35
N ARG A 26 -9.93 2.69 -4.03
CA ARG A 26 -10.05 1.38 -4.69
C ARG A 26 -10.24 1.54 -6.21
N SER A 27 -11.08 2.48 -6.62
CA SER A 27 -11.34 2.76 -8.04
C SER A 27 -10.07 3.21 -8.77
N LEU A 28 -9.27 4.07 -8.13
CA LEU A 28 -7.99 4.51 -8.68
C LEU A 28 -6.97 3.38 -8.81
N LEU A 29 -6.89 2.50 -7.80
CA LEU A 29 -5.89 1.44 -7.77
C LEU A 29 -6.19 0.29 -8.74
N ILE A 30 -7.44 0.12 -9.18
CA ILE A 30 -7.79 -0.86 -10.23
C ILE A 30 -7.01 -0.57 -11.53
N GLU A 31 -6.69 0.69 -11.81
CA GLU A 31 -6.00 1.10 -13.04
C GLU A 31 -4.55 0.58 -13.14
N ILE A 32 -3.95 0.16 -12.02
CA ILE A 32 -2.58 -0.36 -11.98
C ILE A 32 -2.51 -1.87 -11.76
N GLU A 33 -3.65 -2.55 -11.65
CA GLU A 33 -3.69 -4.00 -11.54
C GLU A 33 -3.34 -4.67 -12.87
N ASP A 34 -2.46 -5.65 -12.81
CA ASP A 34 -2.03 -6.46 -13.95
C ASP A 34 -1.48 -7.81 -13.45
N ASP A 35 -0.94 -8.63 -14.36
CA ASP A 35 -0.37 -9.95 -14.01
C ASP A 35 0.77 -9.88 -12.95
N SER A 36 1.35 -8.70 -12.74
CA SER A 36 2.46 -8.46 -11.82
C SER A 36 2.04 -7.79 -10.50
N LEU A 37 0.85 -7.20 -10.42
CA LEU A 37 0.35 -6.47 -9.25
C LEU A 37 -1.16 -6.64 -9.08
N HIS A 38 -1.58 -7.09 -7.90
CA HIS A 38 -2.99 -7.17 -7.51
C HIS A 38 -3.20 -6.54 -6.12
N ILE A 39 -4.27 -5.76 -5.98
CA ILE A 39 -4.68 -5.08 -4.76
C ILE A 39 -5.67 -5.97 -4.01
N ILE A 40 -5.24 -6.46 -2.85
CA ILE A 40 -6.01 -7.40 -2.05
C ILE A 40 -7.05 -6.66 -1.22
N ASP A 41 -6.60 -5.67 -0.45
CA ASP A 41 -7.50 -4.91 0.42
C ASP A 41 -6.92 -3.56 0.83
N LEU A 42 -7.75 -2.74 1.47
CA LEU A 42 -7.38 -1.43 2.01
C LEU A 42 -7.71 -1.34 3.50
N TYR A 43 -6.73 -0.96 4.32
CA TYR A 43 -6.99 -0.53 5.69
C TYR A 43 -7.05 0.99 5.74
N ARG A 44 -8.28 1.53 5.73
CA ARG A 44 -8.55 2.95 5.39
C ARG A 44 -8.00 3.29 4.00
N ALA A 45 -8.02 4.56 3.62
CA ALA A 45 -7.59 4.97 2.27
C ALA A 45 -6.06 5.04 2.11
N ASP A 46 -5.28 4.90 3.17
CA ASP A 46 -3.83 5.17 3.20
C ASP A 46 -2.94 3.93 3.39
N ASN A 47 -3.52 2.76 3.59
CA ASN A 47 -2.78 1.50 3.70
C ASN A 47 -3.33 0.49 2.70
N ILE A 48 -2.51 0.07 1.76
CA ILE A 48 -2.89 -0.82 0.66
C ILE A 48 -2.18 -2.16 0.84
N ILE A 49 -2.96 -3.23 0.94
CA ILE A 49 -2.45 -4.60 0.94
C ILE A 49 -2.44 -5.08 -0.51
N PHE A 50 -1.29 -5.59 -0.97
CA PHE A 50 -1.12 -6.04 -2.35
C PHE A 50 -0.34 -7.34 -2.44
N GLU A 51 -0.55 -8.04 -3.54
CA GLU A 51 0.31 -9.11 -4.02
C GLU A 51 1.08 -8.65 -5.25
N LYS A 52 2.36 -9.06 -5.33
CA LYS A 52 3.20 -8.79 -6.49
C LYS A 52 3.91 -10.04 -6.99
N THR A 53 4.12 -10.09 -8.31
CA THR A 53 4.87 -11.16 -8.98
C THR A 53 5.87 -10.54 -9.95
N GLY A 54 7.14 -10.96 -9.90
CA GLY A 54 8.16 -10.53 -10.87
C GLY A 54 8.67 -9.09 -10.73
N ILE A 55 8.04 -8.24 -9.92
CA ILE A 55 8.45 -6.84 -9.70
C ILE A 55 9.01 -6.59 -8.29
N HIS A 56 9.78 -5.50 -8.14
CA HIS A 56 10.29 -5.03 -6.85
C HIS A 56 9.20 -4.29 -6.06
N TYR A 57 9.30 -4.28 -4.72
CA TYR A 57 8.38 -3.52 -3.87
C TYR A 57 8.40 -2.02 -4.19
N ALA A 58 9.58 -1.45 -4.47
CA ALA A 58 9.72 -0.05 -4.85
C ALA A 58 8.92 0.31 -6.13
N GLU A 59 8.87 -0.61 -7.09
CA GLU A 59 8.09 -0.44 -8.33
C GLU A 59 6.59 -0.31 -8.03
N VAL A 60 6.06 -1.15 -7.13
CA VAL A 60 4.67 -1.03 -6.66
C VAL A 60 4.41 0.35 -6.07
N GLY A 61 5.35 0.86 -5.25
CA GLY A 61 5.28 2.20 -4.69
C GLY A 61 5.19 3.27 -5.78
N LEU A 62 6.06 3.22 -6.79
CA LEU A 62 6.08 4.18 -7.91
C LEU A 62 4.76 4.17 -8.70
N ARG A 63 4.19 2.99 -8.97
CA ARG A 63 2.90 2.88 -9.67
C ARG A 63 1.76 3.55 -8.90
N ILE A 64 1.70 3.31 -7.58
CA ILE A 64 0.71 3.97 -6.72
C ILE A 64 0.95 5.48 -6.69
N GLN A 65 2.21 5.94 -6.57
CA GLN A 65 2.54 7.37 -6.60
C GLN A 65 2.09 8.06 -7.89
N ALA A 66 2.27 7.39 -9.04
CA ALA A 66 1.85 7.92 -10.34
C ALA A 66 0.33 8.14 -10.40
N VAL A 67 -0.46 7.15 -9.98
CA VAL A 67 -1.93 7.27 -9.92
C VAL A 67 -2.36 8.40 -8.99
N LEU A 68 -1.77 8.48 -7.80
CA LEU A 68 -2.09 9.56 -6.85
C LEU A 68 -1.67 10.93 -7.38
N TYR A 69 -0.55 11.03 -8.10
CA TYR A 69 -0.13 12.27 -8.73
C TYR A 69 -1.15 12.72 -9.78
N HIS A 70 -1.63 11.80 -10.63
CA HIS A 70 -2.66 12.12 -11.62
C HIS A 70 -3.97 12.58 -10.98
N HIS A 71 -4.38 11.95 -9.86
CA HIS A 71 -5.60 12.30 -9.16
C HIS A 71 -5.50 13.65 -8.41
N PHE A 72 -4.41 13.88 -7.67
CA PHE A 72 -4.27 15.04 -6.78
C PHE A 72 -3.49 16.22 -7.39
N GLY A 73 -2.85 16.05 -8.54
CA GLY A 73 -2.02 17.06 -9.20
C GLY A 73 -0.74 17.42 -8.44
N LYS A 74 -0.32 16.58 -7.49
CA LYS A 74 0.88 16.78 -6.68
C LYS A 74 1.45 15.45 -6.20
N GLU A 75 2.73 15.48 -5.84
CA GLU A 75 3.40 14.29 -5.35
C GLU A 75 2.86 13.86 -3.98
N ILE A 76 2.41 12.61 -3.91
CA ILE A 76 2.06 11.94 -2.66
C ILE A 76 3.06 10.81 -2.45
N MET A 77 3.70 10.81 -1.28
CA MET A 77 4.76 9.86 -0.97
C MET A 77 4.17 8.52 -0.56
N VAL A 78 4.68 7.45 -1.16
CA VAL A 78 4.29 6.07 -0.86
C VAL A 78 5.51 5.30 -0.42
N THR A 79 5.38 4.47 0.61
CA THR A 79 6.44 3.56 1.07
C THR A 79 5.90 2.15 1.12
N THR A 80 6.62 1.21 0.52
CA THR A 80 6.23 -0.20 0.49
C THR A 80 7.08 -1.04 1.43
N ARG A 81 6.48 -2.06 2.06
CA ARG A 81 7.18 -3.07 2.87
C ARG A 81 6.67 -4.47 2.52
N SER A 82 7.58 -5.44 2.61
CA SER A 82 7.21 -6.86 2.52
C SER A 82 6.45 -7.28 3.77
N SER A 83 5.57 -8.28 3.64
CA SER A 83 4.93 -8.92 4.80
C SER A 83 5.97 -9.47 5.80
N ASN A 84 7.08 -10.02 5.31
CA ASN A 84 8.19 -10.50 6.16
C ASN A 84 8.78 -9.38 7.02
N THR A 85 8.94 -8.18 6.46
CA THR A 85 9.42 -7.01 7.23
C THR A 85 8.40 -6.62 8.29
N LEU A 86 7.11 -6.61 7.95
CA LEU A 86 6.06 -6.31 8.91
C LEU A 86 6.03 -7.34 10.05
N ASN A 87 6.08 -8.63 9.74
CA ASN A 87 6.16 -9.69 10.75
C ASN A 87 7.37 -9.51 11.67
N GLY A 88 8.54 -9.18 11.10
CA GLY A 88 9.74 -8.88 11.89
C GLY A 88 9.57 -7.67 12.82
N LEU A 89 8.83 -6.64 12.40
CA LEU A 89 8.50 -5.49 13.24
C LEU A 89 7.50 -5.86 14.33
N MET A 90 6.43 -6.58 13.99
CA MET A 90 5.42 -7.01 14.96
C MET A 90 6.03 -7.91 16.05
N ASN A 91 6.91 -8.84 15.68
CA ASN A 91 7.63 -9.66 16.64
C ASN A 91 8.55 -8.84 17.58
N LYS A 92 9.10 -7.72 17.10
CA LYS A 92 9.88 -6.80 17.95
C LYS A 92 9.03 -5.99 18.92
N ILE A 93 7.78 -5.68 18.55
CA ILE A 93 6.85 -4.90 19.38
C ILE A 93 6.19 -5.79 20.44
N TYR A 94 5.70 -6.97 20.05
CA TYR A 94 4.86 -7.84 20.89
C TYR A 94 5.59 -9.08 21.43
N GLY A 95 6.85 -9.32 21.04
CA GLY A 95 7.58 -10.54 21.36
C GLY A 95 7.35 -11.66 20.34
N GLN A 96 8.02 -12.81 20.53
CA GLN A 96 7.95 -13.93 19.56
C GLN A 96 6.58 -14.60 19.47
N ASP A 97 5.64 -14.30 20.39
CA ASP A 97 4.30 -14.91 20.45
C ASP A 97 3.29 -14.26 19.50
N TYR A 98 3.67 -13.24 18.72
CA TYR A 98 2.78 -12.57 17.78
C TYR A 98 2.19 -13.50 16.71
N GLN A 99 2.86 -14.59 16.35
CA GLN A 99 2.34 -15.55 15.37
C GLN A 99 1.16 -16.40 15.87
N ASN A 100 0.81 -16.29 17.16
CA ASN A 100 -0.28 -17.05 17.81
C ASN A 100 -1.48 -16.18 18.24
N LEU A 101 -1.50 -14.89 17.87
CA LEU A 101 -2.62 -13.96 18.07
C LEU A 101 -3.52 -13.92 16.83
#